data_AF-A0A452RBE4-F1
#
_entry.id   AF-A0A452RBE4-F1
#
_cell.length_a   1.000
_cell.length_b   1.000
_cell.length_c   1.000
_cell.angle_alpha   90.00
_cell.angle_beta   90.00
_cell.angle_gamma   90.00
#
_symmetry.space_group_name_H-M   'P 1'
#
loop_
_entity.id
_entity.type
_entity.pdbx_description
1 polymer ?
#
loop_
_entity_poly.entity_id
_entity_poly.type
_entity_poly.pdbx_seq_one_letter_code
_entity_poly.pdbx_strand_id
1 'polypeptide(L)'
;ALGGLIKIRGDQCWQDLTCMDFHYETQPVPNPVAYFLHRSPWWVHRFETLSNHFLELVVPFFIFLGRQMCALHGALQILFQVVLIISGNLSFLNWLTMVPSMACFDDATLGFLFPSGPGGLKDRVLKLQEETARGAQPTLRCGCMVRRAVHVALGVLVAWLSVPVVINLLSPTQVMNTSFNPLRIVNTYGAFGSITKERTEVILQGTASPNASSPDAVWEDYEFKCKPGDPGRRPCLISPYHHRLDWLMWFAAFQTYEHNEWIIHLAGKLLANDATALSLLALNPFKDRAPPRWVRGEHYRYKFSRPGGQHAAAGKWWVRKRIGPYFPPLSLRDLKDYFRSREWPYPELE
;
A
#
# COMPACT_ATOMS: atom_id res chain seq x y z
N ALA A 1 2.95 11.65 12.15
CA ALA A 1 2.40 11.70 10.78
C ALA A 1 1.06 12.42 10.85
N LEU A 2 0.80 13.42 10.00
CA LEU A 2 -0.48 14.15 9.92
C LEU A 2 -1.37 13.58 8.80
N GLY A 3 -1.35 12.26 8.61
CA GLY A 3 -2.12 11.56 7.56
C GLY A 3 -3.63 11.74 7.70
N GLY A 4 -4.13 12.05 8.91
CA GLY A 4 -5.55 12.33 9.10
C GLY A 4 -6.01 13.63 8.43
N LEU A 5 -5.12 14.61 8.20
CA LEU A 5 -5.50 15.87 7.57
C LEU A 5 -5.88 15.68 6.10
N ILE A 6 -5.14 14.83 5.38
CA ILE A 6 -5.48 14.51 3.99
C ILE A 6 -6.80 13.72 3.91
N LYS A 7 -7.11 12.89 4.90
CA LYS A 7 -8.38 12.14 4.93
C LYS A 7 -9.57 13.07 5.14
N ILE A 8 -9.56 13.90 6.18
CA ILE A 8 -10.65 14.86 6.46
C ILE A 8 -10.90 15.80 5.28
N ARG A 9 -9.83 16.23 4.58
CA ARG A 9 -9.93 17.18 3.46
C ARG A 9 -10.11 16.49 2.09
N GLY A 10 -9.87 15.19 2.00
CA GLY A 10 -9.77 14.47 0.72
C GLY A 10 -11.08 13.86 0.24
N ASP A 11 -12.00 13.52 1.14
CA ASP A 11 -13.30 12.96 0.81
C ASP A 11 -14.33 13.25 1.90
N GLN A 12 -15.58 13.47 1.50
CA GLN A 12 -16.69 13.69 2.43
C GLN A 12 -16.97 12.43 3.27
N CYS A 13 -16.68 11.23 2.76
CA CYS A 13 -16.87 9.99 3.53
C CYS A 13 -16.07 9.96 4.84
N TRP A 14 -14.93 10.67 4.91
CA TRP A 14 -14.10 10.70 6.11
C TRP A 14 -14.77 11.55 7.20
N GLN A 15 -15.44 12.62 6.80
CA GLN A 15 -16.22 13.49 7.69
C GLN A 15 -17.51 12.79 8.15
N ASP A 16 -18.16 12.04 7.24
CA ASP A 16 -19.38 11.29 7.53
C ASP A 16 -19.13 9.95 8.25
N LEU A 17 -17.85 9.60 8.47
CA LEU A 17 -17.39 8.35 9.10
C LEU A 17 -17.78 7.06 8.33
N THR A 18 -18.03 7.14 7.03
CA THR A 18 -18.50 6.01 6.18
C THR A 18 -17.43 5.42 5.27
N CYS A 19 -16.20 5.97 5.22
CA CYS A 19 -15.18 5.47 4.28
C CYS A 19 -14.86 3.97 4.45
N MET A 20 -14.90 3.45 5.68
CA MET A 20 -14.62 2.04 5.96
C MET A 20 -15.69 1.08 5.41
N ASP A 21 -16.90 1.58 5.09
CA ASP A 21 -17.95 0.79 4.42
C ASP A 21 -17.50 0.33 3.02
N PHE A 22 -16.61 1.08 2.38
CA PHE A 22 -16.11 0.79 1.03
C PHE A 22 -14.66 0.28 1.03
N HIS A 23 -13.84 0.80 1.94
CA HIS A 23 -12.39 0.66 1.91
C HIS A 23 -11.91 -0.80 1.78
N TYR A 24 -12.43 -1.72 2.60
CA TYR A 24 -11.98 -3.11 2.59
C TYR A 24 -12.15 -3.82 1.24
N GLU A 25 -13.22 -3.51 0.51
CA GLU A 25 -13.46 -4.07 -0.82
C GLU A 25 -12.62 -3.38 -1.90
N THR A 26 -12.43 -2.06 -1.79
CA THR A 26 -11.80 -1.26 -2.84
C THR A 26 -10.29 -1.04 -2.68
N GLN A 27 -9.70 -1.56 -1.59
CA GLN A 27 -8.25 -1.62 -1.35
C GLN A 27 -7.47 -2.14 -2.56
N PRO A 28 -6.20 -1.73 -2.79
CA PRO A 28 -5.41 -2.17 -3.94
C PRO A 28 -5.34 -3.69 -4.08
N VAL A 29 -4.89 -4.35 -3.01
CA VAL A 29 -4.83 -5.81 -2.91
C VAL A 29 -5.45 -6.21 -1.56
N PRO A 30 -6.75 -6.51 -1.51
CA PRO A 30 -7.38 -6.94 -0.28
C PRO A 30 -6.86 -8.30 0.13
N ASN A 31 -6.97 -8.60 1.41
CA ASN A 31 -6.58 -9.89 1.98
C ASN A 31 -7.84 -10.66 2.45
N PRO A 32 -7.69 -11.92 2.91
CA PRO A 32 -8.83 -12.70 3.40
C PRO A 32 -9.54 -12.06 4.60
N VAL A 33 -8.83 -11.31 5.43
CA VAL A 33 -9.41 -10.64 6.60
C VAL A 33 -10.30 -9.48 6.16
N ALA A 34 -9.89 -8.71 5.15
CA ALA A 34 -10.68 -7.63 4.55
C ALA A 34 -12.05 -8.12 4.07
N TYR A 35 -12.12 -9.33 3.51
CA TYR A 35 -13.38 -9.95 3.08
C TYR A 35 -14.40 -10.08 4.22
N PHE A 36 -13.94 -10.46 5.41
CA PHE A 36 -14.79 -10.57 6.59
C PHE A 36 -15.05 -9.22 7.24
N LEU A 37 -14.02 -8.38 7.37
CA LEU A 37 -14.14 -7.04 7.95
C LEU A 37 -15.11 -6.15 7.17
N HIS A 38 -15.16 -6.27 5.85
CA HIS A 38 -16.14 -5.56 5.00
C HIS A 38 -17.61 -5.86 5.36
N ARG A 39 -17.87 -6.95 6.09
CA ARG A 39 -19.23 -7.33 6.52
C ARG A 39 -19.54 -6.89 7.94
N SER A 40 -18.62 -6.20 8.60
CA SER A 40 -18.86 -5.68 9.94
C SER A 40 -20.04 -4.71 9.94
N PRO A 41 -20.77 -4.60 11.06
CA PRO A 41 -21.85 -3.64 11.19
C PRO A 41 -21.36 -2.20 10.98
N TRP A 42 -22.23 -1.33 10.47
CA TRP A 42 -21.94 0.08 10.19
C TRP A 42 -21.33 0.83 11.39
N TRP A 43 -21.70 0.50 12.63
CA TRP A 43 -21.16 1.16 13.83
C TRP A 43 -19.69 0.80 14.08
N VAL A 44 -19.24 -0.40 13.67
CA VAL A 44 -17.83 -0.79 13.72
C VAL A 44 -17.03 0.07 12.75
N HIS A 45 -17.51 0.23 11.52
CA HIS A 45 -16.87 1.06 10.49
C HIS A 45 -16.76 2.54 10.86
N ARG A 46 -17.79 3.09 11.52
CA ARG A 46 -17.72 4.45 12.08
C ARG A 46 -16.68 4.55 13.19
N PHE A 47 -16.64 3.56 14.08
CA PHE A 47 -15.64 3.51 15.16
C PHE A 47 -14.21 3.38 14.62
N GLU A 48 -14.00 2.55 13.59
CA GLU A 48 -12.71 2.41 12.89
C GLU A 48 -12.27 3.75 12.30
N THR A 49 -13.20 4.44 11.63
CA THR A 49 -12.93 5.74 11.02
C THR A 49 -12.59 6.78 12.09
N LEU A 50 -13.34 6.84 13.19
CA LEU A 50 -13.05 7.73 14.31
C LEU A 50 -11.69 7.41 14.97
N SER A 51 -11.41 6.13 15.18
CA SER A 51 -10.14 5.67 15.73
C SER A 51 -8.97 6.06 14.84
N ASN A 52 -9.13 5.94 13.52
CA ASN A 52 -8.15 6.42 12.55
C ASN A 52 -7.87 7.92 12.72
N HIS A 53 -8.91 8.75 12.82
CA HIS A 53 -8.74 10.19 13.05
C HIS A 53 -8.00 10.47 14.36
N PHE A 54 -8.39 9.81 15.45
CA PHE A 54 -7.72 9.96 16.74
C PHE A 54 -6.24 9.57 16.68
N LEU A 55 -5.92 8.42 16.08
CA LEU A 55 -4.56 7.88 15.99
C LEU A 55 -3.65 8.69 15.05
N GLU A 56 -4.21 9.30 13.99
CA GLU A 56 -3.43 10.07 13.02
C GLU A 56 -3.38 11.58 13.31
N LEU A 57 -4.31 12.12 14.10
CA LEU A 57 -4.36 13.55 14.41
C LEU A 57 -4.02 13.86 15.86
N VAL A 58 -4.49 13.08 16.83
CA VAL A 58 -4.33 13.40 18.26
C VAL A 58 -3.10 12.71 18.84
N VAL A 59 -2.98 11.40 18.63
CA VAL A 59 -1.91 10.58 19.23
C VAL A 59 -0.50 11.09 18.91
N PRO A 60 -0.16 11.60 17.70
CA PRO A 60 1.18 12.14 17.43
C PRO A 60 1.63 13.24 18.41
N PHE A 61 0.69 14.00 18.99
CA PHE A 61 1.02 15.05 19.95
C PHE A 61 1.43 14.51 21.33
N PHE A 62 1.13 13.25 21.64
CA PHE A 62 1.53 12.62 22.90
C PHE A 62 3.05 12.51 23.05
N ILE A 63 3.81 12.59 21.96
CA ILE A 63 5.28 12.69 21.97
C ILE A 63 5.75 13.86 22.83
N PHE A 64 4.99 14.97 22.86
CA PHE A 64 5.35 16.19 23.58
C PHE A 64 4.85 16.22 25.04
N LEU A 65 4.01 15.26 25.45
CA LEU A 65 3.35 15.26 26.77
C LEU A 65 4.11 14.45 27.84
N GLY A 66 5.43 14.34 27.69
CA GLY A 66 6.31 13.66 28.64
C GLY A 66 6.50 12.16 28.36
N ARG A 67 7.25 11.50 29.26
CA ARG A 67 7.79 10.15 29.06
C ARG A 67 6.72 9.07 28.90
N GLN A 68 5.73 9.05 29.78
CA GLN A 68 4.67 8.05 29.78
C GLN A 68 3.80 8.16 28.52
N MET A 69 3.46 9.40 28.13
CA MET A 69 2.66 9.67 26.94
C MET A 69 3.42 9.35 25.65
N CYS A 70 4.74 9.58 25.62
CA CYS A 70 5.58 9.17 24.49
C CYS A 70 5.59 7.63 24.32
N ALA A 71 5.71 6.87 25.41
CA ALA A 71 5.61 5.41 25.36
C ALA A 71 4.22 4.95 24.90
N LEU A 72 3.15 5.59 25.39
CA LEU A 72 1.78 5.33 24.95
C LEU A 72 1.59 5.63 23.45
N HIS A 73 2.14 6.74 22.94
CA HIS A 73 2.18 7.05 21.51
C HIS A 73 2.80 5.91 20.71
N GLY A 74 4.00 5.47 21.12
CA GLY A 74 4.70 4.38 20.44
C GLY A 74 3.86 3.10 20.39
N ALA A 75 3.23 2.74 21.51
CA ALA A 75 2.39 1.55 21.60
C ALA A 75 1.14 1.64 20.73
N LEU A 76 0.44 2.78 20.78
CA LEU A 76 -0.76 3.02 19.98
C LEU A 76 -0.44 3.05 18.48
N GLN A 77 0.68 3.67 18.08
CA GLN A 77 1.10 3.68 16.68
C GLN A 77 1.47 2.28 16.19
N ILE A 78 2.25 1.51 16.95
CA ILE A 78 2.60 0.13 16.57
C ILE A 78 1.32 -0.71 16.46
N LEU A 79 0.43 -0.65 17.44
CA LEU A 79 -0.85 -1.37 17.41
C LEU A 79 -1.67 -0.98 16.18
N PHE A 80 -1.77 0.31 15.87
CA PHE A 80 -2.47 0.81 14.70
C PHE A 80 -1.89 0.24 13.40
N GLN A 81 -0.56 0.26 13.25
CA GLN A 81 0.11 -0.30 12.09
C GLN A 81 -0.09 -1.83 11.99
N VAL A 82 -0.12 -2.56 13.12
CA VAL A 82 -0.39 -4.00 13.15
C VAL A 82 -1.81 -4.29 12.66
N VAL A 83 -2.81 -3.53 13.13
CA VAL A 83 -4.20 -3.66 12.67
C VAL A 83 -4.29 -3.41 11.16
N LEU A 84 -3.62 -2.36 10.66
CA LEU A 84 -3.58 -2.08 9.21
C LEU A 84 -2.96 -3.24 8.42
N ILE A 85 -1.87 -3.85 8.89
CA ILE A 85 -1.24 -5.02 8.26
C ILE A 85 -2.17 -6.23 8.24
N ILE A 86 -2.87 -6.50 9.34
CA ILE A 86 -3.81 -7.64 9.44
C ILE A 86 -5.01 -7.40 8.53
N SER A 87 -5.47 -6.16 8.41
CA SER A 87 -6.71 -5.81 7.72
C SER A 87 -6.57 -5.62 6.20
N GLY A 88 -5.36 -5.52 5.65
CA GLY A 88 -5.12 -5.38 4.20
C GLY A 88 -3.65 -5.48 3.79
N ASN A 89 -3.38 -5.71 2.49
CA ASN A 89 -1.99 -5.75 1.99
C ASN A 89 -1.50 -4.35 1.58
N LEU A 90 -1.09 -3.55 2.56
CA LEU A 90 -0.61 -2.17 2.36
C LEU A 90 0.92 -2.05 2.18
N SER A 91 1.55 -3.08 1.60
CA SER A 91 3.00 -3.13 1.35
C SER A 91 3.85 -3.02 2.64
N PHE A 92 5.14 -2.74 2.48
CA PHE A 92 6.12 -2.56 3.57
C PHE A 92 5.97 -1.24 4.33
N LEU A 93 5.07 -0.33 3.89
CA LEU A 93 4.92 1.01 4.45
C LEU A 93 4.54 1.00 5.94
N ASN A 94 3.60 0.13 6.32
CA ASN A 94 3.18 0.00 7.72
C ASN A 94 4.34 -0.47 8.61
N TRP A 95 5.17 -1.40 8.10
CA TRP A 95 6.35 -1.89 8.79
C TRP A 95 7.39 -0.79 8.99
N LEU A 96 7.67 0.01 7.95
CA LEU A 96 8.55 1.17 8.07
C LEU A 96 8.03 2.21 9.06
N THR A 97 6.71 2.33 9.19
CA THR A 97 6.08 3.28 10.13
C THR A 97 6.18 2.81 11.59
N MET A 98 6.31 1.50 11.83
CA MET A 98 6.56 0.97 13.18
C MET A 98 7.98 1.31 13.68
N VAL A 99 8.98 1.30 12.80
CA VAL A 99 10.39 1.53 13.17
C VAL A 99 10.61 2.81 13.99
N PRO A 100 10.16 4.01 13.56
CA PRO A 100 10.33 5.21 14.37
C PRO A 100 9.50 5.17 15.66
N SER A 101 8.38 4.44 15.69
CA SER A 101 7.56 4.27 16.90
C SER A 101 8.27 3.43 17.96
N MET A 102 9.20 2.55 17.56
CA MET A 102 10.04 1.81 18.51
C MET A 102 11.00 2.72 19.29
N ALA A 103 11.38 3.89 18.74
CA ALA A 103 12.24 4.85 19.41
C ALA A 103 11.53 5.57 20.59
N CYS A 104 10.23 5.39 20.77
CA CYS A 104 9.48 5.93 21.91
C CYS A 104 9.69 5.14 23.21
N PHE A 105 10.23 3.92 23.15
CA PHE A 105 10.45 3.07 24.32
C PHE A 105 11.89 3.18 24.81
N ASP A 106 12.09 3.19 26.13
CA ASP A 106 13.42 3.11 26.74
C ASP A 106 13.71 1.71 27.24
N ASP A 107 14.95 1.52 27.65
CA ASP A 107 15.47 0.30 28.24
C ASP A 107 14.65 -0.13 29.48
N ALA A 108 14.07 0.81 30.23
CA ALA A 108 13.20 0.49 31.36
C ALA A 108 11.88 -0.13 30.89
N THR A 109 11.26 0.45 29.86
CA THR A 109 10.00 -0.05 29.28
C THR A 109 10.20 -1.38 28.56
N LEU A 110 11.34 -1.58 27.89
CA LEU A 110 11.69 -2.82 27.18
C LEU A 110 12.42 -3.83 28.06
N GLY A 111 12.70 -3.51 29.32
CA GLY A 111 13.52 -4.30 30.22
C GLY A 111 12.96 -5.70 30.54
N PHE A 112 11.68 -5.94 30.24
CA PHE A 112 11.05 -7.25 30.36
C PHE A 112 11.44 -8.23 29.24
N LEU A 113 11.90 -7.73 28.08
CA LEU A 113 12.32 -8.55 26.94
C LEU A 113 13.71 -9.18 27.14
N PHE A 114 14.47 -8.68 28.11
CA PHE A 114 15.84 -9.11 28.37
C PHE A 114 15.91 -10.03 29.60
N PRO A 115 16.72 -11.12 29.56
CA PRO A 115 16.85 -12.04 30.69
C PRO A 115 17.26 -11.34 31.97
N SER A 116 16.57 -11.68 33.07
CA SER A 116 16.93 -11.23 34.42
C SER A 116 17.83 -12.29 35.07
N GLY A 117 19.05 -11.92 35.46
CA GLY A 117 20.00 -12.83 36.12
C GLY A 117 21.33 -12.14 36.45
N PRO A 118 22.16 -12.72 37.36
CA PRO A 118 23.45 -12.16 37.72
C PRO A 118 24.36 -12.01 36.49
N GLY A 119 24.81 -10.79 36.20
CA GLY A 119 25.64 -10.50 35.01
C GLY A 119 24.88 -10.34 33.68
N GLY A 120 23.55 -10.46 33.69
CA GLY A 120 22.67 -10.16 32.56
C GLY A 120 22.61 -8.67 32.23
N LEU A 121 22.08 -8.33 31.04
CA LEU A 121 22.04 -6.94 30.55
C LEU A 121 21.33 -6.00 31.54
N LYS A 122 20.22 -6.46 32.13
CA LYS A 122 19.42 -5.73 33.12
C LYS A 122 20.20 -5.41 34.41
N ASP A 123 20.96 -6.38 34.93
CA ASP A 123 21.81 -6.21 36.13
C ASP A 123 22.94 -5.20 35.87
N ARG A 124 23.54 -5.23 34.67
CA ARG A 124 24.57 -4.25 34.27
C ARG A 124 24.02 -2.83 34.16
N VAL A 125 22.85 -2.65 33.56
CA VAL A 125 22.22 -1.33 33.42
C VAL A 125 21.83 -0.76 34.79
N LEU A 126 21.27 -1.59 35.69
CA LEU A 126 20.95 -1.18 37.06
C LEU A 126 22.19 -0.72 37.82
N LYS A 127 23.31 -1.46 37.73
CA LYS A 127 24.59 -1.06 38.34
C LYS A 127 25.11 0.27 37.80
N LEU A 128 25.07 0.48 36.48
CA LEU A 128 25.45 1.75 35.86
C LEU A 128 24.57 2.92 36.33
N GLN A 129 23.26 2.68 36.48
CA GLN A 129 22.33 3.69 37.00
C GLN A 129 22.59 4.02 38.48
N GLU A 130 22.87 3.02 39.32
CA GLU A 130 23.25 3.20 40.71
C GLU A 130 24.58 3.96 40.85
N GLU A 131 25.59 3.62 40.06
CA GLU A 131 26.88 4.34 40.02
C GLU A 131 26.69 5.81 39.62
N THR A 132 25.87 6.06 38.61
CA THR A 132 25.53 7.43 38.17
C THR A 132 24.77 8.20 39.27
N ALA A 133 23.81 7.55 39.95
CA ALA A 133 23.06 8.14 41.05
C ALA A 133 23.93 8.45 42.28
N ARG A 134 25.02 7.70 42.49
CA ARG A 134 26.04 7.95 43.52
C ARG A 134 27.01 9.08 43.17
N GLY A 135 26.79 9.81 42.07
CA GLY A 135 27.56 11.00 41.71
C GLY A 135 28.80 10.72 40.85
N ALA A 136 28.97 9.49 40.35
CA ALA A 136 29.97 9.21 39.31
C ALA A 136 29.52 9.88 38.00
N GLN A 137 29.87 11.15 37.81
CA GLN A 137 29.61 11.81 36.54
C GLN A 137 30.50 11.18 35.47
N PRO A 138 29.92 10.71 34.35
CA PRO A 138 30.73 10.28 33.22
C PRO A 138 31.55 11.48 32.77
N THR A 139 32.87 11.30 32.62
CA THR A 139 33.74 12.35 32.08
C THR A 139 33.18 12.80 30.73
N LEU A 140 32.87 14.09 30.59
CA LEU A 140 32.43 14.66 29.31
C LEU A 140 33.56 14.52 28.29
N ARG A 141 33.62 13.39 27.60
CA ARG A 141 34.52 13.20 26.47
C ARG A 141 34.13 14.16 25.36
N CYS A 142 35.12 14.70 24.64
CA CYS A 142 34.92 15.52 23.44
C CYS A 142 33.87 14.92 22.48
N GLY A 143 33.85 13.58 22.33
CA GLY A 143 32.85 12.86 21.53
C GLY A 143 31.39 13.07 21.98
N CYS A 144 31.11 13.26 23.28
CA CYS A 144 29.76 13.56 23.77
C CYS A 144 29.31 14.96 23.37
N MET A 145 30.23 15.94 23.38
CA MET A 145 29.93 17.31 22.97
C MET A 145 29.72 17.40 21.45
N VAL A 146 30.58 16.75 20.66
CA VAL A 146 30.42 16.64 19.21
C VAL A 146 29.08 16.00 18.86
N ARG A 147 28.73 14.87 19.51
CA ARG A 147 27.42 14.23 19.33
C ARG A 147 26.28 15.19 19.66
N ARG A 148 26.33 15.88 20.80
CA ARG A 148 25.29 16.85 21.16
C ARG A 148 25.15 17.97 20.13
N ALA A 149 26.26 18.52 19.66
CA ALA A 149 26.27 19.56 18.63
C ALA A 149 25.66 19.06 17.31
N VAL A 150 26.02 17.86 16.86
CA VAL A 150 25.46 17.22 15.66
C VAL A 150 23.95 17.00 15.80
N HIS A 151 23.48 16.50 16.95
CA HIS A 151 22.05 16.28 17.18
C HIS A 151 21.25 17.59 17.16
N VAL A 152 21.79 18.65 17.78
CA VAL A 152 21.15 19.98 17.77
C VAL A 152 21.14 20.55 16.35
N ALA A 153 22.26 20.48 15.62
CA ALA A 153 22.35 20.95 14.24
C ALA A 153 21.37 20.21 13.32
N LEU A 154 21.27 18.89 13.46
CA LEU A 154 20.30 18.08 12.71
C LEU A 154 18.85 18.47 13.07
N GLY A 155 18.56 18.69 14.35
CA GLY A 155 17.24 19.14 14.80
C GLY A 155 16.86 20.50 14.21
N VAL A 156 17.78 21.46 14.20
CA VAL A 156 17.58 22.78 13.59
C VAL A 156 17.36 22.65 12.08
N LEU A 157 18.16 21.84 11.39
CA LEU A 157 18.01 21.60 9.96
C LEU A 157 16.64 21.01 9.63
N VAL A 158 16.20 19.98 10.35
CA VAL A 158 14.89 19.34 10.14
C VAL A 158 13.75 20.31 10.44
N ALA A 159 13.85 21.11 11.51
CA ALA A 159 12.86 22.13 11.83
C ALA A 159 12.74 23.18 10.72
N TRP A 160 13.87 23.67 10.20
CA TRP A 160 13.92 24.61 9.10
C TRP A 160 13.31 24.03 7.81
N LEU A 161 13.68 22.80 7.44
CA LEU A 161 13.11 22.10 6.28
C LEU A 161 11.61 21.77 6.44
N SER A 162 11.11 21.72 7.67
CA SER A 162 9.69 21.47 7.96
C SER A 162 8.81 22.71 7.78
N VAL A 163 9.36 23.93 7.81
CA VAL A 163 8.59 25.19 7.66
C VAL A 163 7.70 25.19 6.41
N PRO A 164 8.20 24.98 5.18
CA PRO A 164 7.35 24.99 3.97
C PRO A 164 6.28 23.89 4.00
N VAL A 165 6.60 22.74 4.60
CA VAL A 165 5.67 21.61 4.74
C VAL A 165 4.53 21.97 5.70
N VAL A 166 4.84 22.56 6.86
CA VAL A 166 3.83 22.98 7.84
C VAL A 166 2.95 24.09 7.27
N ILE A 167 3.52 25.07 6.57
CA ILE A 167 2.75 26.12 5.89
C ILE A 167 1.78 25.49 4.87
N ASN A 168 2.23 24.52 4.07
CA ASN A 168 1.36 23.81 3.13
C ASN A 168 0.25 23.00 3.82
N LEU A 169 0.56 22.33 4.94
CA LEU A 169 -0.43 21.55 5.68
C LEU A 169 -1.51 22.44 6.33
N LEU A 170 -1.13 23.64 6.78
CA LEU A 170 -2.05 24.63 7.33
C LEU A 170 -2.83 25.39 6.25
N SER A 171 -2.32 25.41 5.01
CA SER A 171 -2.98 26.06 3.88
C SER A 171 -4.35 25.45 3.59
N PRO A 172 -5.34 26.26 3.16
CA PRO A 172 -6.61 25.76 2.62
C PRO A 172 -6.42 24.92 1.34
N THR A 173 -5.40 25.22 0.54
CA THR A 173 -5.09 24.54 -0.73
C THR A 173 -3.91 23.58 -0.56
N GLN A 174 -4.00 22.72 0.45
CA GLN A 174 -2.95 21.76 0.78
C GLN A 174 -2.60 20.86 -0.42
N VAL A 175 -1.33 20.86 -0.83
CA VAL A 175 -0.80 19.99 -1.88
C VAL A 175 -0.16 18.75 -1.25
N MET A 176 -0.51 17.56 -1.74
CA MET A 176 0.00 16.28 -1.24
C MET A 176 0.87 15.58 -2.29
N ASN A 177 1.73 14.66 -1.83
CA ASN A 177 2.68 13.92 -2.66
C ASN A 177 3.63 14.84 -3.46
N THR A 178 3.98 15.99 -2.89
CA THR A 178 4.91 16.96 -3.49
C THR A 178 6.21 17.06 -2.72
N SER A 179 7.26 17.49 -3.43
CA SER A 179 8.60 17.69 -2.89
C SER A 179 8.88 19.17 -2.71
N PHE A 180 9.28 19.58 -1.51
CA PHE A 180 9.55 21.00 -1.19
C PHE A 180 11.02 21.38 -1.32
N ASN A 181 11.91 20.38 -1.39
CA ASN A 181 13.35 20.60 -1.46
C ASN A 181 14.01 19.62 -2.46
N PRO A 182 15.15 19.98 -3.10
CA PRO A 182 15.85 19.11 -4.05
C PRO A 182 16.29 17.77 -3.44
N LEU A 183 16.70 17.78 -2.17
CA LEU A 183 17.15 16.59 -1.44
C LEU A 183 16.01 15.72 -0.90
N ARG A 184 14.75 16.16 -1.01
CA ARG A 184 13.55 15.39 -0.63
C ARG A 184 13.54 14.86 0.82
N ILE A 185 14.18 15.56 1.75
CA ILE A 185 14.36 15.12 3.15
C ILE A 185 13.05 15.19 3.96
N VAL A 186 12.32 16.30 3.84
CA VAL A 186 11.02 16.51 4.50
C VAL A 186 9.99 16.90 3.45
N ASN A 187 8.95 16.08 3.31
CA ASN A 187 7.92 16.24 2.28
C ASN A 187 6.55 15.83 2.82
N THR A 188 5.53 16.07 2.02
CA THR A 188 4.18 15.59 2.31
C THR A 188 3.85 14.36 1.48
N TYR A 189 3.46 13.28 2.15
CA TYR A 189 2.91 12.09 1.52
C TYR A 189 1.57 11.75 2.14
N GLY A 190 0.65 11.28 1.31
CA GLY A 190 -0.65 10.83 1.77
C GLY A 190 -1.19 9.73 0.88
N ALA A 191 -1.68 8.67 1.51
CA ALA A 191 -2.37 7.58 0.86
C ALA A 191 -3.85 7.60 1.26
N PHE A 192 -4.73 7.21 0.35
CA PHE A 192 -6.16 7.03 0.61
C PHE A 192 -6.89 8.29 1.13
N GLY A 193 -6.50 9.48 0.66
CA GLY A 193 -7.26 10.71 0.92
C GLY A 193 -8.69 10.64 0.36
N SER A 194 -8.85 10.03 -0.81
CA SER A 194 -10.14 9.71 -1.41
C SER A 194 -10.33 8.20 -1.52
N ILE A 195 -11.57 7.74 -1.30
CA ILE A 195 -11.90 6.31 -1.29
C ILE A 195 -12.85 6.00 -2.45
N THR A 196 -12.46 5.03 -3.27
CA THR A 196 -13.34 4.51 -4.31
C THR A 196 -14.47 3.71 -3.69
N LYS A 197 -15.68 3.92 -4.20
CA LYS A 197 -16.92 3.28 -3.73
C LYS A 197 -17.25 2.00 -4.49
N GLU A 198 -16.67 1.83 -5.66
CA GLU A 198 -16.81 0.62 -6.47
C GLU A 198 -15.42 0.09 -6.84
N ARG A 199 -15.26 -1.24 -6.75
CA ARG A 199 -14.06 -1.91 -7.24
C ARG A 199 -14.21 -2.24 -8.71
N THR A 200 -13.42 -1.59 -9.55
CA THR A 200 -13.27 -1.94 -10.96
C THR A 200 -11.92 -2.58 -11.18
N GLU A 201 -11.85 -3.47 -12.15
CA GLU A 201 -10.64 -4.23 -12.46
C GLU A 201 -10.50 -4.38 -13.98
N VAL A 202 -9.28 -4.19 -14.47
CA VAL A 202 -8.91 -4.55 -15.83
C VAL A 202 -8.39 -5.98 -15.83
N ILE A 203 -8.97 -6.82 -16.69
CA ILE A 203 -8.58 -8.20 -16.95
C ILE A 203 -7.98 -8.26 -18.35
N LEU A 204 -6.72 -8.72 -18.42
CA LEU A 204 -6.05 -8.94 -19.70
C LEU A 204 -6.45 -10.32 -20.20
N GLN A 205 -6.87 -10.39 -21.47
CA GLN A 205 -7.30 -11.64 -22.09
C GLN A 205 -6.55 -11.86 -23.39
N GLY A 206 -6.19 -13.10 -23.67
CA GLY A 206 -5.62 -13.51 -24.95
C GLY A 206 -6.53 -14.48 -25.70
N THR A 207 -6.43 -14.52 -27.03
CA THR A 207 -7.05 -15.56 -27.85
C THR A 207 -6.13 -16.00 -28.98
N ALA A 208 -6.15 -17.31 -29.28
CA ALA A 208 -5.49 -17.88 -30.46
C ALA A 208 -6.37 -17.80 -31.72
N SER A 209 -7.61 -17.32 -31.60
CA SER A 209 -8.57 -17.27 -32.70
C SER A 209 -8.05 -16.42 -33.86
N PRO A 210 -8.28 -16.83 -35.12
CA PRO A 210 -7.82 -16.06 -36.28
C PRO A 210 -8.53 -14.71 -36.39
N ASN A 211 -9.80 -14.64 -35.97
CA ASN A 211 -10.61 -13.42 -35.95
C ASN A 211 -11.04 -13.10 -34.51
N ALA A 212 -10.61 -11.94 -33.99
CA ALA A 212 -10.95 -11.49 -32.65
C ALA A 212 -12.45 -11.20 -32.44
N SER A 213 -13.16 -10.88 -33.52
CA SER A 213 -14.59 -10.51 -33.50
C SER A 213 -15.52 -11.70 -33.74
N SER A 214 -14.99 -12.91 -33.90
CA SER A 214 -15.85 -14.08 -34.10
C SER A 214 -16.60 -14.41 -32.81
N PRO A 215 -17.89 -14.79 -32.89
CA PRO A 215 -18.70 -15.08 -31.69
C PRO A 215 -18.24 -16.34 -30.95
N ASP A 216 -17.53 -17.23 -31.64
CA ASP A 216 -16.91 -18.45 -31.13
C ASP A 216 -15.47 -18.24 -30.61
N ALA A 217 -14.93 -17.01 -30.69
CA ALA A 217 -13.59 -16.72 -30.20
C ALA A 217 -13.51 -16.92 -28.67
N VAL A 218 -12.71 -17.90 -28.26
CA VAL A 218 -12.46 -18.18 -26.83
C VAL A 218 -11.38 -17.23 -26.33
N TRP A 219 -11.73 -16.41 -25.34
CA TRP A 219 -10.82 -15.49 -24.67
C TRP A 219 -10.45 -16.05 -23.30
N GLU A 220 -9.15 -16.18 -23.05
CA GLU A 220 -8.60 -16.75 -21.82
C GLU A 220 -7.96 -15.65 -20.97
N ASP A 221 -8.25 -15.65 -19.66
CA ASP A 221 -7.79 -14.64 -18.71
C ASP A 221 -6.31 -14.88 -18.33
N TYR A 222 -5.50 -13.82 -18.38
CA TYR A 222 -4.21 -13.80 -17.68
C TYR A 222 -4.43 -13.50 -16.20
N GLU A 223 -3.84 -14.30 -15.30
CA GLU A 223 -3.99 -14.07 -13.86
C GLU A 223 -2.75 -13.43 -13.27
N PHE A 224 -2.97 -12.36 -12.49
CA PHE A 224 -1.94 -11.71 -11.68
C PHE A 224 -1.74 -12.46 -10.36
N LYS A 225 -0.62 -12.21 -9.66
CA LYS A 225 -0.24 -12.99 -8.47
C LYS A 225 -1.20 -12.84 -7.31
N CYS A 226 -1.77 -11.66 -7.14
CA CYS A 226 -2.50 -11.27 -5.95
C CYS A 226 -3.75 -10.43 -6.24
N LYS A 227 -3.68 -9.55 -7.24
CA LYS A 227 -4.80 -8.74 -7.71
C LYS A 227 -6.00 -9.63 -8.08
N PRO A 228 -7.24 -9.25 -7.70
CA PRO A 228 -8.43 -9.99 -8.09
C PRO A 228 -8.52 -10.27 -9.60
N GLY A 229 -8.82 -11.53 -9.92
CA GLY A 229 -8.98 -12.09 -11.26
C GLY A 229 -10.09 -13.13 -11.22
N ASP A 230 -9.76 -14.42 -11.18
CA ASP A 230 -10.73 -15.49 -11.00
C ASP A 230 -11.65 -15.27 -9.76
N PRO A 231 -12.99 -15.26 -9.92
CA PRO A 231 -13.93 -15.15 -8.81
C PRO A 231 -13.83 -16.25 -7.74
N GLY A 232 -13.32 -17.43 -8.09
CA GLY A 232 -13.05 -18.53 -7.16
C GLY A 232 -11.80 -18.31 -6.31
N ARG A 233 -10.93 -17.38 -6.70
CA ARG A 233 -9.64 -17.20 -6.05
C ARG A 233 -9.78 -16.40 -4.75
N ARG A 234 -9.33 -17.03 -3.67
CA ARG A 234 -9.20 -16.38 -2.36
C ARG A 234 -8.22 -15.20 -2.45
N PRO A 235 -8.51 -14.04 -1.83
CA PRO A 235 -7.55 -12.95 -1.72
C PRO A 235 -6.23 -13.40 -1.06
N CYS A 236 -5.10 -12.85 -1.50
CA CYS A 236 -3.79 -13.29 -1.02
C CYS A 236 -3.37 -12.59 0.29
N LEU A 237 -2.42 -13.17 1.00
CA LEU A 237 -1.70 -12.52 2.10
C LEU A 237 -0.23 -12.38 1.69
N ILE A 238 0.24 -11.15 1.49
CA ILE A 238 1.60 -10.89 0.96
C ILE A 238 2.43 -9.88 1.76
N SER A 239 1.87 -9.25 2.78
CA SER A 239 2.63 -8.36 3.66
C SER A 239 3.88 -9.07 4.23
N PRO A 240 5.08 -8.45 4.24
CA PRO A 240 5.40 -7.05 3.91
C PRO A 240 5.63 -6.77 2.41
N TYR A 241 5.58 -7.77 1.55
CA TYR A 241 5.89 -7.63 0.12
C TYR A 241 4.75 -6.97 -0.67
N HIS A 242 5.07 -6.44 -1.85
CA HIS A 242 4.09 -5.92 -2.79
C HIS A 242 4.45 -6.27 -4.24
N HIS A 243 3.50 -6.85 -4.97
CA HIS A 243 3.65 -7.03 -6.41
C HIS A 243 3.39 -5.70 -7.11
N ARG A 244 4.44 -5.11 -7.68
CA ARG A 244 4.35 -3.80 -8.34
C ARG A 244 3.37 -3.79 -9.51
N LEU A 245 3.35 -4.84 -10.33
CA LEU A 245 2.43 -4.93 -11.47
C LEU A 245 0.96 -4.98 -11.02
N ASP A 246 0.64 -5.84 -10.05
CA ASP A 246 -0.69 -5.94 -9.44
C ASP A 246 -1.19 -4.59 -8.90
N TRP A 247 -0.30 -3.85 -8.23
CA TRP A 247 -0.61 -2.52 -7.68
C TRP A 247 -0.82 -1.47 -8.79
N LEU A 248 -0.01 -1.48 -9.84
CA LEU A 248 -0.18 -0.57 -10.98
C LEU A 248 -1.46 -0.85 -11.76
N MET A 249 -1.84 -2.12 -11.89
CA MET A 249 -3.11 -2.52 -12.51
C MET A 249 -4.34 -2.03 -11.73
N TRP A 250 -4.24 -1.91 -10.40
CA TRP A 250 -5.31 -1.29 -9.60
C TRP A 250 -5.48 0.19 -9.95
N PHE A 251 -4.39 0.95 -10.09
CA PHE A 251 -4.48 2.34 -10.55
C PHE A 251 -5.01 2.46 -11.98
N ALA A 252 -4.56 1.58 -12.88
CA ALA A 252 -5.02 1.54 -14.26
C ALA A 252 -6.54 1.42 -14.36
N ALA A 253 -7.18 0.64 -13.48
CA ALA A 253 -8.62 0.43 -13.51
C ALA A 253 -9.46 1.69 -13.22
N PHE A 254 -8.86 2.76 -12.70
CA PHE A 254 -9.49 4.07 -12.46
C PHE A 254 -9.28 5.07 -13.60
N GLN A 255 -8.34 4.79 -14.49
CA GLN A 255 -7.95 5.70 -15.57
C GLN A 255 -8.23 5.04 -16.91
N THR A 256 -7.82 5.69 -17.99
CA THR A 256 -7.89 5.12 -19.33
C THR A 256 -6.51 4.56 -19.74
N TYR A 257 -6.48 3.73 -20.78
CA TYR A 257 -5.23 3.14 -21.25
C TYR A 257 -4.29 4.17 -21.87
N GLU A 258 -4.78 5.31 -22.35
CA GLU A 258 -3.98 6.42 -22.85
C GLU A 258 -3.17 7.10 -21.74
N HIS A 259 -3.68 7.12 -20.51
CA HIS A 259 -2.93 7.61 -19.35
C HIS A 259 -1.96 6.55 -18.80
N ASN A 260 -2.12 5.29 -19.22
CA ASN A 260 -1.36 4.14 -18.75
C ASN A 260 -0.78 3.36 -19.95
N GLU A 261 -0.05 4.05 -20.82
CA GLU A 261 0.49 3.50 -22.08
C GLU A 261 1.34 2.23 -21.87
N TRP A 262 1.92 2.06 -20.68
CA TRP A 262 2.65 0.86 -20.27
C TRP A 262 1.81 -0.43 -20.35
N ILE A 263 0.48 -0.35 -20.28
CA ILE A 263 -0.43 -1.51 -20.44
C ILE A 263 -0.43 -1.99 -21.88
N ILE A 264 -0.37 -1.07 -22.84
CA ILE A 264 -0.28 -1.42 -24.26
C ILE A 264 1.10 -2.02 -24.57
N HIS A 265 2.15 -1.51 -23.94
CA HIS A 265 3.47 -2.15 -23.98
C HIS A 265 3.42 -3.57 -23.41
N LEU A 266 2.79 -3.77 -22.25
CA LEU A 266 2.57 -5.09 -21.66
C LEU A 266 1.78 -6.00 -22.59
N ALA A 267 0.71 -5.52 -23.23
CA ALA A 267 -0.07 -6.29 -24.19
C ALA A 267 0.79 -6.77 -25.38
N GLY A 268 1.66 -5.91 -25.92
CA GLY A 268 2.64 -6.29 -26.94
C GLY A 268 3.60 -7.38 -26.46
N LYS A 269 4.08 -7.30 -25.22
CA LYS A 269 4.91 -8.34 -24.60
C LYS A 269 4.17 -9.67 -24.40
N LEU A 270 2.88 -9.63 -24.06
CA LEU A 270 2.04 -10.84 -23.96
C LEU A 270 1.78 -11.48 -25.33
N LEU A 271 1.56 -10.67 -26.37
CA LEU A 271 1.45 -11.13 -27.76
C LEU A 271 2.72 -11.81 -28.28
N ALA A 272 3.88 -11.38 -27.77
CA ALA A 272 5.18 -11.97 -28.06
C ALA A 272 5.57 -13.14 -27.14
N ASN A 273 4.75 -13.43 -26.11
CA ASN A 273 5.02 -14.44 -25.09
C ASN A 273 6.35 -14.21 -24.34
N ASP A 274 6.74 -12.95 -24.14
CA ASP A 274 8.00 -12.54 -23.50
C ASP A 274 8.14 -13.10 -22.08
N ALA A 275 9.18 -13.92 -21.86
CA ALA A 275 9.39 -14.61 -20.59
C ALA A 275 9.49 -13.67 -19.37
N THR A 276 10.07 -12.47 -19.55
CA THR A 276 10.24 -11.50 -18.45
C THR A 276 8.90 -10.92 -18.03
N ALA A 277 8.08 -10.48 -18.97
CA ALA A 277 6.74 -9.96 -18.71
C ALA A 277 5.85 -11.04 -18.07
N LEU A 278 5.91 -12.28 -18.59
CA LEU A 278 5.13 -13.40 -18.08
C LEU A 278 5.53 -13.82 -16.67
N SER A 279 6.80 -13.65 -16.27
CA SER A 279 7.26 -13.93 -14.90
C SER A 279 6.59 -13.06 -13.82
N LEU A 280 6.00 -11.93 -14.23
CA LEU A 280 5.24 -11.03 -13.35
C LEU A 280 3.81 -11.53 -13.10
N LEU A 281 3.31 -12.43 -13.94
CA LEU A 281 1.97 -13.02 -13.84
C LEU A 281 2.01 -14.33 -13.04
N ALA A 282 0.86 -14.77 -12.55
CA ALA A 282 0.69 -16.08 -11.93
C ALA A 282 0.28 -17.15 -12.94
N LEU A 283 -0.59 -16.81 -13.89
CA LEU A 283 -1.04 -17.73 -14.95
C LEU A 283 -0.86 -17.08 -16.32
N ASN A 284 -0.14 -17.79 -17.18
CA ASN A 284 -0.19 -17.59 -18.62
C ASN A 284 -1.06 -18.70 -19.22
N PRO A 285 -2.24 -18.40 -19.77
CA PRO A 285 -3.05 -19.41 -20.45
C PRO A 285 -2.28 -20.04 -21.63
N PHE A 286 -1.48 -19.27 -22.37
CA PHE A 286 -0.73 -19.74 -23.54
C PHE A 286 0.60 -20.40 -23.20
N LYS A 287 0.83 -20.75 -21.94
CA LYS A 287 2.02 -21.51 -21.55
C LYS A 287 2.08 -22.83 -22.34
N ASP A 288 3.24 -23.14 -22.89
CA ASP A 288 3.50 -24.33 -23.70
C ASP A 288 2.63 -24.43 -24.99
N ARG A 289 1.98 -23.32 -25.38
CA ARG A 289 1.19 -23.17 -26.62
C ARG A 289 1.78 -22.03 -27.47
N ALA A 290 1.33 -21.95 -28.72
CA ALA A 290 1.62 -20.78 -29.54
C ALA A 290 1.11 -19.49 -28.86
N PRO A 291 1.85 -18.36 -28.98
CA PRO A 291 1.42 -17.08 -28.45
C PRO A 291 0.02 -16.68 -28.93
N PRO A 292 -0.74 -15.88 -28.15
CA PRO A 292 -2.03 -15.41 -28.59
C PRO A 292 -1.90 -14.54 -29.84
N ARG A 293 -2.88 -14.63 -30.74
CA ARG A 293 -2.95 -13.75 -31.92
C ARG A 293 -3.48 -12.36 -31.58
N TRP A 294 -4.29 -12.29 -30.54
CA TRP A 294 -4.92 -11.05 -30.08
C TRP A 294 -4.89 -10.99 -28.56
N VAL A 295 -4.65 -9.79 -28.04
CA VAL A 295 -4.77 -9.47 -26.62
C VAL A 295 -5.72 -8.30 -26.47
N ARG A 296 -6.63 -8.36 -25.49
CA ARG A 296 -7.55 -7.27 -25.16
C ARG A 296 -7.58 -7.01 -23.67
N GLY A 297 -8.06 -5.82 -23.30
CA GLY A 297 -8.35 -5.47 -21.92
C GLY A 297 -9.85 -5.37 -21.73
N GLU A 298 -10.38 -6.06 -20.73
CA GLU A 298 -11.80 -6.01 -20.38
C GLU A 298 -11.98 -5.40 -18.98
N HIS A 299 -12.98 -4.54 -18.84
CA HIS A 299 -13.28 -3.86 -17.59
C HIS A 299 -14.43 -4.57 -16.87
N TYR A 300 -14.19 -4.91 -15.61
CA TYR A 300 -15.13 -5.64 -14.77
C TYR A 300 -15.34 -4.90 -13.45
N ARG A 301 -16.58 -4.93 -12.96
CA ARG A 301 -16.91 -4.57 -11.58
C ARG A 301 -16.79 -5.81 -10.72
N TYR A 302 -16.05 -5.71 -9.63
CA TYR A 302 -15.91 -6.76 -8.63
C TYR A 302 -16.64 -6.35 -7.36
N LYS A 303 -17.26 -7.33 -6.70
CA LYS A 303 -17.77 -7.23 -5.33
C LYS A 303 -17.40 -8.47 -4.56
N PHE A 304 -17.17 -8.34 -3.26
CA PHE A 304 -17.03 -9.51 -2.41
C PHE A 304 -18.34 -10.31 -2.43
N SER A 305 -18.22 -11.63 -2.52
CA SER A 305 -19.36 -12.51 -2.25
C SER A 305 -19.79 -12.36 -0.78
N ARG A 306 -21.03 -12.73 -0.47
CA ARG A 306 -21.52 -12.69 0.91
C ARG A 306 -21.16 -14.02 1.61
N PRO A 307 -20.48 -14.01 2.77
CA PRO A 307 -20.30 -15.21 3.57
C PRO A 307 -21.66 -15.88 3.83
N GLY A 308 -21.75 -17.21 3.64
CA GLY A 308 -23.00 -17.95 3.76
C GLY A 308 -24.02 -17.72 2.63
N GLY A 309 -23.72 -16.86 1.65
CA GLY A 309 -24.55 -16.67 0.46
C GLY A 309 -24.28 -17.71 -0.63
N GLN A 310 -25.14 -17.74 -1.66
CA GLN A 310 -25.06 -18.72 -2.76
C GLN A 310 -23.70 -18.74 -3.47
N HIS A 311 -23.11 -17.57 -3.75
CA HIS A 311 -21.80 -17.49 -4.40
C HIS A 311 -20.67 -18.05 -3.53
N ALA A 312 -20.66 -17.74 -2.22
CA ALA A 312 -19.66 -18.25 -1.29
C ALA A 312 -19.81 -19.77 -1.09
N ALA A 313 -21.05 -20.29 -1.05
CA ALA A 313 -21.33 -21.72 -1.02
C ALA A 313 -20.80 -22.45 -2.27
N ALA A 314 -20.79 -21.78 -3.42
CA ALA A 314 -20.17 -22.25 -4.65
C ALA A 314 -18.64 -22.02 -4.72
N GLY A 315 -17.99 -21.67 -3.60
CA GLY A 315 -16.55 -21.44 -3.52
C GLY A 315 -16.06 -20.09 -4.07
N LYS A 316 -16.96 -19.17 -4.43
CA LYS A 316 -16.59 -17.87 -5.00
C LYS A 316 -16.35 -16.84 -3.90
N TRP A 317 -15.20 -16.20 -3.93
CA TRP A 317 -14.85 -15.06 -3.07
C TRP A 317 -15.31 -13.73 -3.66
N TRP A 318 -15.46 -13.69 -4.98
CA TRP A 318 -15.88 -12.50 -5.71
C TRP A 318 -17.11 -12.75 -6.57
N VAL A 319 -17.81 -11.67 -6.87
CA VAL A 319 -18.84 -11.58 -7.91
C VAL A 319 -18.34 -10.55 -8.91
N ARG A 320 -18.12 -10.98 -10.16
CA ARG A 320 -17.68 -10.09 -11.24
C ARG A 320 -18.81 -9.84 -12.25
N LYS A 321 -18.94 -8.59 -12.70
CA LYS A 321 -19.85 -8.18 -13.78
C LYS A 321 -19.09 -7.39 -14.82
N ARG A 322 -19.18 -7.78 -16.09
CA ARG A 322 -18.55 -7.03 -17.19
C ARG A 322 -19.18 -5.65 -17.31
N ILE A 323 -18.34 -4.63 -17.41
CA ILE A 323 -18.74 -3.23 -17.65
C ILE A 323 -18.63 -2.95 -19.15
N GLY A 324 -17.50 -3.30 -19.76
CA GLY A 324 -17.22 -3.06 -21.17
C GLY A 324 -15.73 -3.25 -21.50
N PRO A 325 -15.33 -3.00 -22.75
CA PRO A 325 -13.93 -3.06 -23.14
C PRO A 325 -13.13 -1.94 -22.47
N TYR A 326 -11.91 -2.26 -22.02
CA TYR A 326 -10.94 -1.28 -21.54
C TYR A 326 -10.05 -0.79 -22.69
N PHE A 327 -9.49 -1.72 -23.49
CA PHE A 327 -8.88 -1.44 -24.79
C PHE A 327 -9.28 -2.55 -25.79
N PRO A 328 -9.37 -2.25 -27.11
CA PRO A 328 -9.86 -3.21 -28.09
C PRO A 328 -8.92 -4.41 -28.25
N PRO A 329 -9.31 -5.49 -28.95
CA PRO A 329 -8.38 -6.50 -29.40
C PRO A 329 -7.22 -5.90 -30.22
N LEU A 330 -5.99 -6.14 -29.77
CA LEU A 330 -4.76 -5.70 -30.42
C LEU A 330 -4.00 -6.92 -30.91
N SER A 331 -3.50 -6.86 -32.13
CA SER A 331 -2.50 -7.79 -32.64
C SER A 331 -1.11 -7.17 -32.62
N LEU A 332 -0.08 -8.00 -32.75
CA LEU A 332 1.31 -7.52 -32.81
C LEU A 332 1.53 -6.56 -34.00
N ARG A 333 0.81 -6.79 -35.12
CA ARG A 333 0.87 -5.93 -36.31
C ARG A 333 0.30 -4.54 -36.04
N ASP A 334 -0.83 -4.46 -35.34
CA ASP A 334 -1.49 -3.19 -35.01
C ASP A 334 -0.61 -2.31 -34.10
N LEU A 335 0.23 -2.96 -33.27
CA LEU A 335 1.11 -2.28 -32.33
C LEU A 335 2.42 -1.77 -32.93
N LYS A 336 2.73 -2.10 -34.19
CA LYS A 336 4.03 -1.78 -34.81
C LYS A 336 4.31 -0.29 -34.85
N ASP A 337 3.35 0.50 -35.33
CA ASP A 337 3.52 1.96 -35.43
C ASP A 337 3.43 2.62 -34.04
N TYR A 338 2.62 2.05 -33.13
CA TYR A 338 2.51 2.52 -31.76
C TYR A 338 3.85 2.40 -31.02
N PHE A 339 4.49 1.22 -31.05
CA PHE A 339 5.80 1.00 -30.44
C PHE A 339 6.89 1.89 -31.06
N ARG A 340 6.90 2.02 -32.39
CA ARG A 340 7.83 2.91 -33.09
C ARG A 340 7.70 4.36 -32.64
N SER A 341 6.47 4.87 -32.50
CA SER A 341 6.23 6.26 -32.10
C SER A 341 6.74 6.60 -30.69
N ARG A 342 6.91 5.58 -29.83
CA ARG A 342 7.38 5.71 -28.44
C ARG A 342 8.82 5.25 -28.24
N GLU A 343 9.51 4.93 -29.33
CA GLU A 343 10.89 4.44 -29.31
C GLU A 343 11.04 3.18 -28.43
N TRP A 344 9.99 2.36 -28.36
CA TRP A 344 10.01 1.11 -27.60
C TRP A 344 10.51 -0.04 -28.46
N PRO A 345 11.25 -1.00 -27.86
CA PRO A 345 11.75 -2.16 -28.58
C PRO A 345 10.58 -3.02 -29.10
N TYR A 346 10.67 -3.33 -30.40
CA TYR A 346 9.87 -4.31 -31.13
C TYR A 346 9.69 -5.63 -30.37
N PRO A 347 8.53 -6.08 -29.82
CA PRO A 347 8.47 -7.43 -29.25
C PRO A 347 8.68 -8.47 -30.35
N GLU A 348 9.69 -9.32 -30.18
CA GLU A 348 9.98 -10.46 -31.06
C GLU A 348 9.29 -11.71 -30.51
N LEU A 349 8.79 -12.58 -31.40
CA LEU A 349 8.15 -13.83 -31.00
C LEU A 349 9.22 -14.79 -30.48
N GLU A 350 9.12 -15.18 -29.21
CA GLU A 350 9.96 -16.22 -28.58
C GLU A 350 9.48 -17.64 -28.91
#